data_AF-A0A809R2L6-F1
#
_entry.id   AF-A0A809R2L6-F1
#
_cell.length_a   1.000
_cell.length_b   1.000
_cell.length_c   1.000
_cell.angle_alpha   90.00
_cell.angle_beta   90.00
_cell.angle_gamma   90.00
#
_symmetry.space_group_name_H-M   'P 1'
#
loop_
_entity.id
_entity.type
_entity.pdbx_description
1 polymer ?
#
loop_
_entity_poly.entity_id
_entity_poly.type
_entity_poly.pdbx_seq_one_letter_code
_entity_poly.pdbx_strand_id
1 'polypeptide(L)'
;MRRLFLLLAAFAYMVLLIEAVRATVAWWRGEAALGPLDFALIGLLPLLVWVWLRYFSVFRKDCSKGACLLPEERGGPRPGSGA
;
A
#
# COMPACT_ATOMS: atom_id res chain seq x y z
N MET A 1 0.24 -16.43 -19.24
CA MET A 1 1.35 -16.45 -18.27
C MET A 1 1.61 -15.11 -17.58
N ARG A 2 1.69 -13.97 -18.28
CA ARG A 2 1.96 -12.63 -17.66
C ARG A 2 1.08 -12.29 -16.45
N ARG A 3 -0.23 -12.55 -16.52
CA ARG A 3 -1.15 -12.33 -15.38
C ARG A 3 -0.79 -13.17 -14.15
N LEU A 4 -0.40 -14.42 -14.36
CA LEU A 4 0.00 -15.35 -13.30
C LEU A 4 1.27 -14.84 -12.61
N PHE A 5 2.28 -14.41 -13.37
CA PHE A 5 3.47 -13.77 -12.81
C PHE A 5 3.16 -12.51 -12.00
N LEU A 6 2.25 -11.65 -12.48
CA LEU A 6 1.85 -10.45 -11.74
C LEU A 6 1.14 -10.80 -10.42
N LEU A 7 0.27 -11.79 -10.43
CA LEU A 7 -0.42 -12.25 -9.22
C LEU A 7 0.57 -12.86 -8.21
N LEU A 8 1.51 -13.68 -8.69
CA LEU A 8 2.56 -14.25 -7.85
C LEU A 8 3.49 -13.18 -7.28
N ALA A 9 3.87 -12.18 -8.08
CA ALA A 9 4.68 -11.06 -7.61
C ALA A 9 3.95 -10.22 -6.56
N ALA A 10 2.66 -9.94 -6.75
CA ALA A 10 1.85 -9.22 -5.77
C ALA A 10 1.71 -10.02 -4.47
N PHE A 11 1.49 -11.34 -4.57
CA PHE A 11 1.41 -12.22 -3.42
C PHE A 11 2.74 -12.28 -2.65
N ALA A 12 3.85 -12.50 -3.35
CA ALA A 12 5.19 -12.53 -2.75
C ALA A 12 5.53 -11.20 -2.06
N TYR A 13 5.19 -10.08 -2.69
CA TYR A 13 5.36 -8.76 -2.11
C TYR A 13 4.55 -8.58 -0.81
N MET A 14 3.28 -9.02 -0.79
CA MET A 14 2.43 -8.94 0.41
C MET A 14 3.00 -9.77 1.56
N VAL A 15 3.42 -11.01 1.29
CA VAL A 15 4.04 -11.88 2.30
C VAL A 15 5.31 -11.22 2.85
N LEU A 16 6.18 -10.71 1.98
CA LEU A 16 7.43 -10.07 2.37
C LEU A 16 7.19 -8.83 3.25
N LEU A 17 6.21 -8.00 2.91
CA LEU A 17 5.84 -6.83 3.71
C LEU A 17 5.33 -7.24 5.11
N ILE A 18 4.48 -8.26 5.19
CA ILE A 18 3.95 -8.76 6.48
C ILE A 18 5.08 -9.32 7.35
N GLU A 19 5.93 -10.17 6.79
CA GLU A 19 7.07 -10.75 7.52
C GLU A 19 8.04 -9.66 7.99
N ALA A 20 8.29 -8.62 7.19
CA ALA A 20 9.09 -7.48 7.61
C ALA A 20 8.47 -6.70 8.77
N VAL A 21 7.15 -6.48 8.76
CA VAL A 21 6.45 -5.85 9.89
C VAL A 21 6.57 -6.72 11.13
N ARG A 22 6.37 -8.04 11.01
CA ARG A 22 6.46 -8.98 12.14
C ARG A 22 7.87 -8.99 12.74
N ALA A 23 8.91 -9.09 11.91
CA ALA A 23 10.31 -9.02 12.34
C ALA A 23 10.62 -7.69 13.04
N THR A 24 10.11 -6.57 12.51
CA THR A 24 10.27 -5.24 13.13
C THR A 24 9.57 -5.15 14.49
N VAL A 25 8.36 -5.71 14.62
CA VAL A 25 7.64 -5.76 15.90
C VAL A 25 8.34 -6.66 16.90
N ALA A 26 8.82 -7.83 16.49
CA ALA A 26 9.57 -8.75 17.35
C ALA A 26 10.88 -8.10 17.86
N TRP A 27 11.59 -7.40 16.96
CA TRP A 27 12.75 -6.59 17.33
C TRP A 27 12.40 -5.47 18.30
N TRP A 28 11.32 -4.74 18.06
CA TRP A 28 10.89 -3.68 18.97
C TRP A 28 10.49 -4.20 20.36
N ARG A 29 9.94 -5.42 20.43
CA ARG A 29 9.63 -6.10 21.70
C ARG A 29 10.86 -6.67 22.41
N GLY A 30 12.03 -6.64 21.77
CA GLY A 30 13.27 -7.18 22.33
C GLY A 30 13.31 -8.70 22.38
N GLU A 31 12.65 -9.39 21.44
CA GLU A 31 12.70 -10.86 21.38
C GLU A 31 14.13 -11.34 21.05
N ALA A 32 14.68 -12.22 21.89
CA ALA A 32 16.07 -12.66 21.82
C ALA A 32 16.39 -13.64 20.66
N ALA A 33 15.39 -14.04 19.87
CA ALA A 33 15.51 -15.06 18.83
C ALA A 33 15.62 -14.49 17.40
N LEU A 34 16.06 -13.24 17.25
CA LEU A 34 16.22 -12.61 15.94
C LEU A 34 17.41 -13.20 15.18
N GLY A 35 17.14 -13.77 14.01
CA GLY A 35 18.16 -14.25 13.09
C GLY A 35 18.66 -13.18 12.10
N PRO A 36 19.70 -13.48 11.31
CA PRO A 36 20.20 -12.58 10.28
C PRO A 36 19.13 -12.15 9.25
N LEU A 37 18.17 -13.03 8.98
CA LEU A 37 17.10 -12.81 8.02
C LEU A 37 16.08 -11.79 8.54
N ASP A 38 15.82 -11.77 9.84
CA ASP A 38 14.94 -10.77 10.47
C ASP A 38 15.55 -9.38 10.37
N PHE A 39 16.86 -9.24 10.58
CA PHE A 39 17.54 -7.95 10.38
C PHE A 39 17.49 -7.48 8.93
N ALA A 40 17.64 -8.39 7.96
CA ALA A 40 17.46 -8.05 6.55
C ALA A 40 16.03 -7.56 6.26
N LEU A 41 15.02 -8.23 6.82
CA LEU A 41 13.62 -7.85 6.69
C LEU A 41 13.31 -6.49 7.34
N ILE A 42 13.87 -6.21 8.52
CA ILE A 42 13.74 -4.91 9.21
C ILE A 42 14.36 -3.80 8.36
N GLY A 43 15.56 -4.01 7.81
CA GLY A 43 16.21 -3.05 6.91
C GLY A 43 15.46 -2.85 5.59
N LEU A 44 14.77 -3.90 5.10
CA LEU A 44 14.00 -3.86 3.86
C LEU A 44 12.61 -3.20 4.03
N LEU A 45 12.05 -3.22 5.24
CA LEU A 45 10.77 -2.62 5.57
C LEU A 45 10.57 -1.19 5.03
N PRO A 46 11.47 -0.21 5.26
CA PRO A 46 11.27 1.16 4.76
C PRO A 46 11.17 1.23 3.23
N LEU A 47 11.92 0.39 2.51
CA LEU A 47 11.83 0.30 1.05
C LEU A 47 10.47 -0.25 0.62
N LEU A 48 10.01 -1.32 1.27
CA LEU A 48 8.70 -1.93 0.96
C LEU A 48 7.56 -0.95 1.23
N VAL A 49 7.60 -0.22 2.35
CA VAL A 49 6.61 0.81 2.70
C VAL A 49 6.64 1.95 1.68
N TRP A 50 7.81 2.40 1.24
CA TRP A 50 7.92 3.43 0.20
C TRP A 50 7.30 2.97 -1.13
N VAL A 51 7.57 1.74 -1.56
CA VAL A 51 6.93 1.13 -2.74
C VAL A 51 5.41 1.07 -2.57
N TRP A 52 4.91 0.65 -1.40
CA TRP A 52 3.48 0.63 -1.12
C TRP A 52 2.84 2.00 -1.28
N LEU A 53 3.40 3.01 -0.62
CA LEU A 53 2.92 4.38 -0.66
C LEU A 53 2.96 4.97 -2.08
N ARG A 54 3.98 4.62 -2.86
CA ARG A 54 4.19 5.16 -4.21
C ARG A 54 3.27 4.55 -5.26
N TYR A 55 2.98 3.24 -5.17
CA TYR A 55 2.31 2.48 -6.23
C TYR A 55 0.92 1.96 -5.87
N PHE A 56 0.69 1.58 -4.61
CA PHE A 56 -0.54 0.89 -4.16
C PHE A 56 -1.46 1.75 -3.28
N SER A 57 -0.94 2.79 -2.63
CA SER A 57 -1.72 3.61 -1.71
C SER A 57 -2.85 4.38 -2.39
N VAL A 58 -4.00 4.45 -1.73
CA VAL A 58 -5.17 5.26 -2.11
C VAL A 58 -4.87 6.77 -1.96
N PHE A 59 -3.88 7.13 -1.14
CA PHE A 59 -3.46 8.51 -0.90
C PHE A 59 -2.48 9.06 -1.96
N ARG A 60 -2.54 8.55 -3.20
CA ARG A 60 -1.66 9.06 -4.26
C ARG A 60 -1.91 10.55 -4.49
N LYS A 61 -0.81 11.27 -4.72
CA LYS A 61 -0.80 12.69 -5.10
C LYS A 61 -1.64 12.94 -6.38
N ASP A 62 -1.73 11.92 -7.23
CA ASP A 62 -2.62 11.87 -8.40
C ASP A 62 -4.01 11.30 -8.04
N CYS A 63 -4.64 11.73 -6.95
CA CYS A 63 -6.08 11.54 -6.71
C CYS A 63 -6.89 12.42 -7.68
N SER A 64 -6.54 12.42 -8.96
CA SER A 64 -6.86 13.49 -9.89
C SER A 64 -8.20 13.35 -10.58
N LYS A 65 -9.00 12.28 -10.41
CA LYS A 65 -10.25 12.15 -11.20
C LYS A 65 -11.48 11.46 -10.57
N GLY A 66 -11.54 11.10 -9.29
CA GLY A 66 -12.82 10.51 -8.82
C GLY A 66 -13.00 10.16 -7.35
N ALA A 67 -11.95 9.78 -6.63
CA ALA A 67 -12.10 9.31 -5.24
C ALA A 67 -12.10 10.46 -4.22
N CYS A 68 -11.48 11.59 -4.56
CA CYS A 68 -11.36 12.77 -3.68
C CYS A 68 -12.27 13.94 -4.09
N LEU A 69 -13.11 13.77 -5.11
CA LEU A 69 -14.05 14.83 -5.54
C LEU A 69 -15.23 14.88 -4.56
N LEU A 70 -15.35 15.99 -3.83
CA LEU A 70 -16.55 16.34 -3.08
C LEU A 70 -17.75 16.38 -4.04
N PRO A 71 -18.97 15.96 -3.61
CA PRO A 71 -20.15 15.90 -4.47
C PRO A 71 -20.49 17.22 -5.18
N GLU A 72 -20.08 18.36 -4.62
CA GLU A 72 -20.31 19.71 -5.13
C GLU A 72 -19.57 20.01 -6.47
N GLU A 73 -18.41 19.37 -6.70
CA GLU A 73 -17.60 19.60 -7.92
C GLU A 73 -17.98 18.68 -9.09
N ARG A 74 -18.90 17.74 -8.85
CA ARG A 74 -19.47 16.87 -9.88
C ARG A 74 -20.59 17.64 -10.60
N GLY A 75 -20.24 18.74 -11.25
CA GLY A 75 -21.13 19.61 -12.02
C GLY A 75 -21.79 18.91 -13.20
N GLY A 76 -22.76 18.03 -12.92
CA GLY A 76 -23.78 17.61 -13.87
C GLY A 76 -24.97 18.56 -13.80
N PRO A 77 -25.66 18.85 -14.91
CA PRO A 77 -26.87 19.67 -14.88
C PRO A 77 -27.88 19.03 -13.92
N ARG A 78 -28.36 19.77 -12.92
CA ARG A 78 -29.51 19.34 -12.11
C ARG A 78 -30.71 19.19 -13.06
N PRO A 79 -31.30 17.99 -13.25
CA PRO A 79 -32.51 17.86 -14.03
C PRO A 79 -33.67 18.31 -13.12
N GLY A 80 -34.20 19.51 -13.34
CA GLY A 80 -35.49 19.90 -12.75
C GLY A 80 -35.55 21.21 -11.96
N SER A 81 -34.87 22.28 -12.39
CA SER A 81 -35.22 23.63 -11.92
C SER A 81 -35.45 24.58 -13.10
N GLY A 82 -36.69 24.60 -13.57
CA GLY A 82 -37.24 25.60 -14.47
C GLY A 82 -38.72 25.76 -14.16
N ALA A 83 -39.00 26.64 -13.20
CA ALA A 83 -40.29 27.30 -13.02
C ALA A 83 -40.47 28.38 -14.08
#